data_AF-A0A5A7UT38-F1
#
_entry.id   AF-A0A5A7UT38-F1
#
_cell.length_a   1.000
_cell.length_b   1.000
_cell.length_c   1.000
_cell.angle_alpha   90.00
_cell.angle_beta   90.00
_cell.angle_gamma   90.00
#
_symmetry.space_group_name_H-M   'P 1'
#
loop_
_entity.id
_entity.type
_entity.pdbx_description
1 polymer ?
#
loop_
_entity_poly.entity_id
_entity_poly.type
_entity_poly.pdbx_seq_one_letter_code
_entity_poly.pdbx_strand_id
1 'polypeptide(L)'
;MSKVVCKTKRIGGGFGGKETRAAVYAAAASVPSFLLNQPVKLTLDRDTDMMITEQRHSFLGKYKVGLTYERKVMALDLKIYNNGGNSLDLSLAILERAMFHSDNIYEIPNVRIQGKVCFTNFPSNTAFCGFGGPQGMLITENWIQRIVVELKKSPEEIRWRKRGVAMVPTKFGISFTLKLMNQEGALVHVYTDGTVLVTHGGVEMGQGLHTKVAQVAAFAFNIPLSFVFISETRNSLDFT
;
A
#
# COMPACT_ATOMS: atom_id res chain seq x y z
N MET A 1 -6.01 11.76 -24.48
CA MET A 1 -6.78 11.40 -23.26
C MET A 1 -8.07 12.19 -23.06
N SER A 2 -8.26 13.36 -23.69
CA SER A 2 -9.45 14.22 -23.46
C SER A 2 -10.82 13.59 -23.76
N LYS A 3 -10.89 12.48 -24.50
CA LYS A 3 -12.13 11.80 -24.87
C LYS A 3 -12.58 10.71 -23.87
N VAL A 4 -11.75 10.35 -22.89
CA VAL A 4 -12.05 9.28 -21.92
C VAL A 4 -12.18 9.90 -20.54
N VAL A 5 -13.38 9.81 -19.96
CA VAL A 5 -13.68 10.31 -18.62
C VAL A 5 -13.79 9.14 -17.64
N CYS A 6 -12.94 9.13 -16.62
CA CYS A 6 -12.98 8.20 -15.50
C CYS A 6 -13.65 8.89 -14.31
N LYS A 7 -14.66 8.24 -13.72
CA LYS A 7 -15.40 8.74 -12.56
C LYS A 7 -15.40 7.69 -11.45
N THR A 8 -15.12 8.13 -10.23
CA THR A 8 -15.12 7.27 -9.04
C THR A 8 -15.74 8.01 -7.87
N LYS A 9 -16.96 7.64 -7.50
CA LYS A 9 -17.64 8.20 -6.32
C LYS A 9 -17.10 7.62 -5.01
N ARG A 10 -17.00 6.30 -4.94
CA ARG A 10 -16.42 5.57 -3.80
C ARG A 10 -16.03 4.16 -4.23
N ILE A 11 -15.15 3.54 -3.47
CA ILE A 11 -14.78 2.13 -3.62
C ILE A 11 -15.07 1.39 -2.31
N GLY A 12 -15.66 0.19 -2.38
CA GLY A 12 -15.83 -0.69 -1.22
C GLY A 12 -14.53 -1.39 -0.83
N GLY A 13 -13.54 -0.63 -0.34
CA GLY A 13 -12.21 -1.13 0.02
C GLY A 13 -11.30 -1.35 -1.20
N GLY A 14 -10.06 -0.86 -1.08
CA GLY A 14 -9.01 -1.03 -2.09
C GLY A 14 -7.80 -1.78 -1.56
N PHE A 15 -7.26 -1.34 -0.42
CA PHE A 15 -6.10 -1.94 0.27
C PHE A 15 -4.84 -2.11 -0.59
N GLY A 16 -4.74 -1.43 -1.74
CA GLY A 16 -3.67 -1.54 -2.73
C GLY A 16 -4.05 -2.34 -3.98
N GLY A 17 -4.90 -3.37 -3.86
CA GLY A 17 -5.25 -4.25 -4.99
C GLY A 17 -6.02 -3.58 -6.14
N LYS A 18 -6.48 -2.34 -5.95
CA LYS A 18 -7.16 -1.52 -6.96
C LYS A 18 -6.32 -0.33 -7.47
N GLU A 19 -5.03 -0.30 -7.14
CA GLU A 19 -4.11 0.78 -7.56
C GLU A 19 -3.78 0.68 -9.05
N THR A 20 -3.38 -0.49 -9.54
CA THR A 20 -3.04 -0.74 -10.96
C THR A 20 -4.05 -1.66 -11.64
N ARG A 21 -4.60 -2.64 -10.92
CA ARG A 21 -5.29 -3.80 -11.54
C ARG A 21 -6.68 -3.53 -12.05
N ALA A 22 -7.37 -2.57 -11.46
CA ALA A 22 -8.63 -2.08 -11.98
C ALA A 22 -8.49 -1.60 -13.44
N ALA A 23 -7.34 -1.06 -13.83
CA ALA A 23 -7.10 -0.56 -15.19
C ALA A 23 -7.15 -1.67 -16.25
N VAL A 24 -6.68 -2.88 -15.93
CA VAL A 24 -6.69 -4.02 -16.87
C VAL A 24 -8.14 -4.42 -17.20
N TYR A 25 -9.00 -4.49 -16.19
CA TYR A 25 -10.41 -4.83 -16.38
C TYR A 25 -11.20 -3.69 -17.02
N ALA A 26 -10.87 -2.43 -16.69
CA ALA A 26 -11.43 -1.27 -17.37
C ALA A 26 -11.09 -1.28 -18.87
N ALA A 27 -9.83 -1.59 -19.22
CA ALA A 27 -9.41 -1.74 -20.60
C ALA A 27 -10.15 -2.90 -21.29
N ALA A 28 -10.25 -4.06 -20.65
CA ALA A 28 -10.96 -5.22 -21.19
C ALA A 28 -12.45 -4.93 -21.45
N ALA A 29 -13.11 -4.20 -20.56
CA ALA A 29 -14.51 -3.79 -20.74
C ALA A 29 -14.68 -2.69 -21.81
N SER A 30 -13.67 -1.85 -22.03
CA SER A 30 -13.73 -0.74 -23.00
C SER A 30 -13.80 -1.21 -24.45
N VAL A 31 -13.15 -2.33 -24.78
CA VAL A 31 -13.09 -2.88 -26.15
C VAL A 31 -14.48 -3.28 -26.67
N PRO A 32 -15.25 -4.17 -26.01
CA PRO A 32 -16.59 -4.52 -26.47
C PRO A 32 -17.54 -3.33 -26.40
N SER A 33 -17.38 -2.42 -25.44
CA SER A 33 -18.20 -1.20 -25.37
C SER A 33 -18.01 -0.32 -26.61
N PHE A 34 -16.77 -0.17 -27.07
CA PHE A 34 -16.44 0.58 -28.28
C PHE A 34 -16.95 -0.12 -29.55
N LEU A 35 -16.74 -1.44 -29.67
CA LEU A 35 -17.11 -2.19 -30.87
C LEU A 35 -18.63 -2.33 -31.05
N LEU A 36 -19.36 -2.53 -29.94
CA LEU A 36 -20.81 -2.70 -29.97
C LEU A 36 -21.58 -1.37 -29.86
N ASN A 37 -20.88 -0.27 -29.56
CA ASN A 37 -21.46 1.02 -29.25
C ASN A 37 -22.56 0.92 -28.16
N GLN A 38 -22.29 0.12 -27.13
CA GLN A 38 -23.22 -0.14 -26.02
C GLN A 38 -22.50 -0.05 -24.66
N PRO A 39 -23.21 0.33 -23.57
CA PRO A 39 -22.66 0.28 -22.23
C PRO A 39 -22.32 -1.16 -21.82
N VAL A 40 -21.11 -1.39 -21.34
CA VAL A 40 -20.65 -2.69 -20.84
C VAL A 40 -20.35 -2.60 -19.36
N LYS A 41 -20.84 -3.57 -18.58
CA LYS A 41 -20.53 -3.72 -17.15
C LYS A 41 -19.79 -5.03 -16.94
N LEU A 42 -18.63 -4.95 -16.30
CA LEU A 42 -17.84 -6.10 -15.87
C LEU A 42 -17.79 -6.12 -14.34
N THR A 43 -18.22 -7.23 -13.74
CA THR A 43 -18.15 -7.45 -12.30
C THR A 43 -17.59 -8.85 -12.10
N LEU A 44 -16.50 -8.95 -11.34
CA LEU A 44 -15.85 -10.23 -11.07
C LEU A 44 -16.54 -10.91 -9.89
N ASP A 45 -16.74 -12.21 -10.02
CA ASP A 45 -17.07 -13.07 -8.89
C ASP A 45 -15.85 -13.22 -7.97
N ARG A 46 -16.08 -13.56 -6.69
CA ARG A 46 -15.04 -13.54 -5.66
C ARG A 46 -13.91 -14.53 -5.94
N ASP A 47 -14.25 -15.73 -6.41
CA ASP A 47 -13.28 -16.77 -6.77
C ASP A 47 -12.39 -16.32 -7.94
N THR A 48 -13.02 -15.74 -8.96
CA THR A 48 -12.33 -15.15 -10.10
C THR A 48 -11.40 -14.04 -9.61
N ASP A 49 -11.94 -13.06 -8.86
CA ASP A 49 -11.18 -11.99 -8.24
C ASP A 49 -9.97 -12.54 -7.47
N MET A 50 -10.13 -13.54 -6.60
CA MET A 50 -9.01 -14.11 -5.85
C MET A 50 -7.97 -14.86 -6.70
N MET A 51 -8.39 -15.43 -7.84
CA MET A 51 -7.50 -16.15 -8.77
C MET A 51 -6.70 -15.20 -9.65
N ILE A 52 -7.31 -14.11 -10.12
CA ILE A 52 -6.74 -13.24 -11.15
C ILE A 52 -6.30 -11.88 -10.62
N THR A 53 -6.94 -11.40 -9.56
CA THR A 53 -6.53 -10.17 -8.89
C THR A 53 -5.47 -10.50 -7.85
N GLU A 54 -4.56 -9.56 -7.75
CA GLU A 54 -3.23 -9.80 -7.28
C GLU A 54 -3.14 -9.82 -5.76
N GLN A 55 -2.12 -10.51 -5.25
CA GLN A 55 -1.94 -10.68 -3.82
C GLN A 55 -0.74 -9.89 -3.32
N ARG A 56 -0.57 -9.87 -2.00
CA ARG A 56 0.65 -9.40 -1.37
C ARG A 56 1.81 -10.30 -1.80
N HIS A 57 2.94 -9.69 -2.18
CA HIS A 57 4.17 -10.43 -2.45
C HIS A 57 4.58 -11.32 -1.28
N SER A 58 4.89 -12.58 -1.59
CA SER A 58 5.66 -13.45 -0.69
C SER A 58 7.13 -13.05 -0.71
N PHE A 59 7.78 -13.16 0.45
CA PHE A 59 9.15 -12.72 0.67
C PHE A 59 10.01 -13.85 1.23
N LEU A 60 11.27 -13.88 0.80
CA LEU A 60 12.34 -14.69 1.39
C LEU A 60 13.46 -13.76 1.84
N GLY A 61 13.77 -13.77 3.13
CA GLY A 61 14.92 -13.07 3.70
C GLY A 61 16.03 -14.06 4.07
N LYS A 62 17.25 -13.85 3.56
CA LYS A 62 18.46 -14.53 4.02
C LYS A 62 19.33 -13.51 4.73
N TYR A 63 19.58 -13.72 6.02
CA TYR A 63 20.30 -12.76 6.85
C TYR A 63 21.54 -13.37 7.50
N LYS A 64 22.52 -12.51 7.77
CA LYS A 64 23.65 -12.76 8.68
C LYS A 64 23.79 -11.54 9.58
N VAL A 65 23.78 -11.76 10.90
CA VAL A 65 23.86 -10.69 11.90
C VAL A 65 25.14 -10.86 12.72
N GLY A 66 25.86 -9.76 12.93
CA GLY A 66 27.03 -9.68 13.80
C GLY A 66 26.70 -8.97 15.11
N LEU A 67 27.11 -9.56 16.23
CA LEU A 67 26.86 -9.05 17.58
C LEU A 67 28.17 -8.87 18.36
N THR A 68 28.16 -7.96 19.33
CA THR A 68 29.19 -7.91 20.38
C THR A 68 28.89 -8.88 21.53
N TYR A 69 29.86 -9.09 22.41
CA TYR A 69 29.66 -9.80 23.68
C TYR A 69 28.62 -9.12 24.59
N GLU A 70 28.49 -7.79 24.49
CA GLU A 70 27.48 -6.98 25.18
C GLU A 70 26.10 -7.03 24.50
N ARG A 71 25.93 -7.89 23.49
CA ARG A 71 24.65 -8.14 22.78
C ARG A 71 24.15 -6.94 21.96
N LYS A 72 25.05 -6.01 21.61
CA LYS A 72 24.76 -4.94 20.67
C LYS A 72 24.89 -5.45 19.24
N VAL A 73 23.91 -5.15 18.38
CA VAL A 73 23.96 -5.46 16.95
C VAL A 73 24.95 -4.51 16.27
N MET A 74 25.95 -5.05 15.59
CA MET A 74 27.00 -4.27 14.94
C MET A 74 26.94 -4.33 13.41
N ALA A 75 26.48 -5.46 12.87
CA ALA A 75 26.45 -5.67 11.44
C ALA A 75 25.23 -6.47 10.98
N LEU A 76 24.68 -6.11 9.83
CA LEU A 76 23.62 -6.85 9.14
C LEU A 76 23.96 -7.00 7.66
N ASP A 77 23.99 -8.24 7.18
CA ASP A 77 24.00 -8.57 5.76
C ASP A 77 22.70 -9.29 5.40
N LEU A 78 21.84 -8.63 4.64
CA LEU A 78 20.48 -9.10 4.33
C LEU A 78 20.25 -9.18 2.82
N LYS A 79 19.80 -10.34 2.36
CA LYS A 79 19.32 -10.56 0.99
C LYS A 79 17.82 -10.81 1.01
N ILE A 80 17.07 -10.01 0.28
CA ILE A 80 15.61 -10.05 0.24
C ILE A 80 15.16 -10.40 -1.18
N TYR A 81 14.25 -11.37 -1.28
CA TYR A 81 13.66 -11.79 -2.54
C TYR A 81 12.15 -11.68 -2.43
N ASN A 82 11.49 -11.01 -3.38
CA ASN A 82 10.03 -11.00 -3.46
C ASN A 82 9.55 -11.68 -4.74
N ASN A 83 8.48 -12.47 -4.65
CA ASN A 83 7.85 -13.06 -5.83
C ASN A 83 6.98 -12.02 -6.55
N GLY A 84 7.40 -11.54 -7.73
CA GLY A 84 6.65 -10.56 -8.52
C GLY A 84 5.53 -11.15 -9.38
N GLY A 85 5.51 -12.48 -9.55
CA GLY A 85 4.62 -13.17 -10.48
C GLY A 85 5.05 -12.96 -11.94
N ASN A 86 4.07 -13.01 -12.84
CA ASN A 86 4.26 -13.01 -14.29
C ASN A 86 4.41 -11.60 -14.93
N SER A 87 4.38 -10.54 -14.12
CA SER A 87 4.58 -9.16 -14.56
C SER A 87 5.32 -8.38 -13.49
N LEU A 88 5.94 -7.25 -13.85
CA LEU A 88 6.66 -6.44 -12.87
C LEU A 88 5.71 -5.69 -11.93
N ASP A 89 4.61 -5.13 -12.46
CA ASP A 89 3.68 -4.25 -11.74
C ASP A 89 4.44 -3.29 -10.79
N LEU A 90 4.05 -3.17 -9.52
CA LEU A 90 4.70 -2.36 -8.48
C LEU A 90 5.80 -3.12 -7.70
N SER A 91 6.22 -4.31 -8.17
CA SER A 91 7.10 -5.21 -7.42
C SER A 91 8.45 -4.61 -7.04
N LEU A 92 9.01 -3.73 -7.88
CA LEU A 92 10.28 -3.06 -7.61
C LEU A 92 10.14 -2.04 -6.47
N ALA A 93 9.12 -1.17 -6.53
CA ALA A 93 8.87 -0.18 -5.49
C ALA A 93 8.51 -0.84 -4.14
N ILE A 94 7.83 -1.99 -4.18
CA ILE A 94 7.53 -2.80 -2.99
C ILE A 94 8.81 -3.37 -2.37
N LEU A 95 9.74 -3.86 -3.21
CA LEU A 95 11.04 -4.34 -2.76
C LEU A 95 11.88 -3.20 -2.15
N GLU A 96 11.94 -2.03 -2.80
CA GLU A 96 12.61 -0.84 -2.26
C GLU A 96 12.06 -0.46 -0.89
N ARG A 97 10.73 -0.41 -0.75
CA ARG A 97 10.12 -0.10 0.55
C ARG A 97 10.45 -1.16 1.60
N ALA A 98 10.46 -2.45 1.25
CA ALA A 98 10.88 -3.50 2.18
C ALA A 98 12.34 -3.29 2.65
N MET A 99 13.24 -2.91 1.73
CA MET A 99 14.63 -2.61 2.06
C MET A 99 14.74 -1.40 3.01
N PHE A 100 13.99 -0.32 2.76
CA PHE A 100 13.97 0.87 3.63
C PHE A 100 13.43 0.63 5.04
N HIS A 101 12.74 -0.47 5.28
CA HIS A 101 12.15 -0.82 6.58
C HIS A 101 12.79 -2.06 7.21
N SER A 102 13.89 -2.57 6.64
CA SER A 102 14.61 -3.75 7.15
C SER A 102 15.53 -3.46 8.34
N ASP A 103 15.65 -2.19 8.73
CA ASP A 103 16.26 -1.74 9.98
C ASP A 103 15.23 -1.61 11.12
N ASN A 104 13.94 -1.47 10.78
CA ASN A 104 12.86 -1.12 11.70
C ASN A 104 13.25 0.08 12.60
N ILE A 105 13.34 -0.11 13.91
CA ILE A 105 13.77 0.92 14.87
C ILE A 105 15.22 0.75 15.34
N TYR A 106 15.92 -0.27 14.85
CA TYR A 106 17.22 -0.66 15.38
C TYR A 106 18.34 0.09 14.67
N GLU A 107 19.22 0.70 15.46
CA GLU A 107 20.44 1.30 14.94
C GLU A 107 21.46 0.20 14.61
N ILE A 108 21.82 0.07 13.33
CA ILE A 108 22.76 -0.94 12.84
C ILE A 108 23.91 -0.21 12.13
N PRO A 109 25.09 -0.06 12.78
CA PRO A 109 26.18 0.75 12.24
C PRO A 109 26.71 0.28 10.88
N ASN A 110 26.75 -1.04 10.65
CA ASN A 110 27.26 -1.62 9.40
C ASN A 110 26.15 -2.43 8.72
N VAL A 111 25.55 -1.89 7.67
CA VAL A 111 24.41 -2.54 7.01
C VAL A 111 24.64 -2.72 5.51
N ARG A 112 24.34 -3.91 5.03
CA ARG A 112 24.23 -4.23 3.60
C ARG A 112 22.90 -4.92 3.35
N ILE A 113 22.06 -4.32 2.50
CA ILE A 113 20.78 -4.90 2.10
C ILE A 113 20.77 -5.01 0.57
N GLN A 114 20.47 -6.20 0.06
CA GLN A 114 20.34 -6.48 -1.36
C GLN A 114 18.95 -7.05 -1.65
N GLY A 115 18.24 -6.47 -2.62
CA GLY A 115 16.93 -6.92 -3.05
C GLY A 115 16.95 -7.54 -4.45
N LYS A 116 16.11 -8.55 -4.70
CA LYS A 116 15.81 -9.02 -6.06
C LYS A 116 14.35 -9.41 -6.22
N VAL A 117 13.72 -8.91 -7.29
CA VAL A 117 12.38 -9.35 -7.73
C VAL A 117 12.52 -10.65 -8.51
N CYS A 118 11.75 -11.67 -8.13
CA CYS A 118 11.70 -12.96 -8.78
C CYS A 118 10.52 -13.03 -9.74
N PHE A 119 10.79 -13.21 -11.03
CA PHE A 119 9.78 -13.52 -12.03
C PHE A 119 9.33 -14.98 -11.91
N THR A 120 8.02 -15.22 -11.91
CA THR A 120 7.45 -16.57 -11.82
C THR A 120 6.19 -16.69 -12.69
N ASN A 121 5.69 -17.90 -12.91
CA ASN A 121 4.46 -18.15 -13.66
C ASN A 121 3.17 -18.01 -12.81
N PHE A 122 3.26 -17.43 -11.62
CA PHE A 122 2.10 -17.08 -10.82
C PHE A 122 1.47 -15.76 -11.31
N PRO A 123 0.19 -15.50 -10.99
CA PRO A 123 -0.39 -14.17 -11.17
C PRO A 123 0.53 -13.10 -10.58
N SER A 124 0.65 -11.96 -11.27
CA SER A 124 1.46 -10.84 -10.79
C SER A 124 0.98 -10.39 -9.41
N ASN A 125 1.90 -9.94 -8.56
CA ASN A 125 1.59 -9.39 -7.24
C ASN A 125 1.70 -7.86 -7.29
N THR A 126 0.95 -7.16 -6.43
CA THR A 126 0.96 -5.69 -6.37
C THR A 126 0.88 -5.16 -4.94
N ALA A 127 0.57 -3.87 -4.84
CA ALA A 127 0.29 -3.15 -3.63
C ALA A 127 -0.70 -3.91 -2.74
N PHE A 128 -0.27 -4.12 -1.52
CA PHE A 128 -1.14 -4.41 -0.39
C PHE A 128 -0.76 -3.45 0.74
N CYS A 129 -1.70 -3.01 1.55
CA CYS A 129 -1.48 -2.17 2.73
C CYS A 129 -0.14 -2.47 3.46
N GLY A 130 0.72 -1.46 3.56
CA GLY A 130 2.10 -1.52 4.05
C GLY A 130 3.18 -1.62 2.95
N PHE A 131 2.83 -2.09 1.76
CA PHE A 131 3.61 -1.99 0.53
C PHE A 131 5.06 -2.53 0.64
N GLY A 132 5.24 -3.72 1.22
CA GLY A 132 6.58 -4.31 1.43
C GLY A 132 7.20 -4.01 2.79
N GLY A 133 6.80 -2.90 3.42
CA GLY A 133 7.26 -2.51 4.76
C GLY A 133 7.04 -3.60 5.82
N PRO A 134 5.82 -4.17 5.95
CA PRO A 134 5.57 -5.27 6.88
C PRO A 134 6.47 -6.49 6.67
N GLN A 135 6.78 -6.83 5.41
CA GLN A 135 7.65 -7.95 5.10
C GLN A 135 9.11 -7.67 5.52
N GLY A 136 9.62 -6.47 5.26
CA GLY A 136 10.94 -6.04 5.72
C GLY A 136 11.06 -6.06 7.25
N MET A 137 10.11 -5.43 7.94
CA MET A 137 10.10 -5.38 9.41
C MET A 137 9.93 -6.76 10.04
N LEU A 138 9.14 -7.66 9.46
CA LEU A 138 8.97 -9.01 9.99
C LEU A 138 10.27 -9.82 9.89
N ILE A 139 11.04 -9.66 8.81
CA ILE A 139 12.38 -10.28 8.70
C ILE A 139 13.27 -9.76 9.83
N THR A 140 13.21 -8.46 10.11
CA THR A 140 13.95 -7.79 11.20
C THR A 140 13.63 -8.38 12.57
N GLU A 141 12.35 -8.39 12.93
CA GLU A 141 11.89 -8.94 14.20
C GLU A 141 12.19 -10.43 14.34
N ASN A 142 12.17 -11.18 13.23
CA ASN A 142 12.50 -12.60 13.25
C ASN A 142 13.94 -12.86 13.69
N TRP A 143 14.92 -12.14 13.12
CA TRP A 143 16.32 -12.35 13.51
C TRP A 143 16.62 -11.77 14.90
N ILE A 144 15.94 -10.69 15.32
CA ILE A 144 16.00 -10.20 16.70
C ILE A 144 15.53 -11.28 17.67
N GLN A 145 14.36 -11.87 17.41
CA GLN A 145 13.82 -12.93 18.26
C GLN A 145 14.72 -14.17 18.27
N ARG A 146 15.35 -14.51 17.15
CA ARG A 146 16.30 -15.61 17.07
C ARG A 146 17.53 -15.40 17.96
N ILE A 147 18.10 -14.19 17.96
CA ILE A 147 19.21 -13.80 18.84
C ILE A 147 18.82 -13.99 20.31
N VAL A 148 17.62 -13.54 20.71
CA VAL A 148 17.14 -13.67 22.09
C VAL A 148 17.02 -15.14 22.53
N VAL A 149 16.53 -16.01 21.64
CA VAL A 149 16.40 -17.45 21.92
C VAL A 149 17.77 -18.12 22.02
N GLU A 150 18.71 -17.81 21.12
CA GLU A 150 20.06 -18.40 21.11
C GLU A 150 20.92 -17.99 22.32
N LEU A 151 20.70 -16.80 22.87
CA LEU A 151 21.35 -16.32 24.11
C LEU A 151 20.82 -16.99 25.40
N LYS A 152 20.05 -18.08 25.28
CA LYS A 152 19.58 -19.00 26.34
C LYS A 152 18.63 -18.39 27.38
N LYS A 153 17.34 -18.42 27.06
CA LYS A 153 16.29 -18.64 28.06
C LYS A 153 15.74 -20.06 27.90
N SER A 154 15.62 -20.79 29.02
CA SER A 154 15.10 -22.16 29.07
C SER A 154 13.56 -22.16 28.91
N PRO A 155 12.98 -22.94 27.98
CA PRO A 155 11.53 -23.19 27.88
C PRO A 155 10.99 -24.26 28.84
N GLU A 156 11.82 -24.76 29.77
CA GLU A 156 11.77 -26.16 30.23
C GLU A 156 10.71 -26.50 31.30
N GLU A 157 9.88 -25.58 31.77
CA GLU A 157 8.86 -25.91 32.77
C GLU A 157 7.42 -25.72 32.30
N ILE A 158 6.96 -26.23 31.14
CA ILE A 158 5.50 -26.18 30.93
C ILE A 158 4.93 -27.37 30.15
N ARG A 159 4.03 -28.04 30.88
CA ARG A 159 2.86 -28.86 30.50
C ARG A 159 2.08 -28.30 29.29
N TRP A 160 1.10 -29.08 28.82
CA TRP A 160 0.27 -28.96 27.61
C TRP A 160 -0.45 -27.62 27.28
N ARG A 161 -0.13 -26.49 27.93
CA ARG A 161 -0.65 -25.14 27.58
C ARG A 161 0.43 -24.07 27.81
N LYS A 162 0.69 -23.24 26.80
CA LYS A 162 1.64 -22.11 26.85
C LYS A 162 0.87 -20.80 26.57
N ARG A 163 1.28 -19.69 27.19
CA ARG A 163 0.85 -18.32 26.86
C ARG A 163 2.08 -17.50 26.50
N GLY A 164 1.94 -16.53 25.60
CA GLY A 164 3.00 -15.63 25.18
C GLY A 164 2.53 -14.19 25.10
N VAL A 165 3.42 -13.25 25.43
CA VAL A 165 3.23 -11.81 25.25
C VAL A 165 4.42 -11.28 24.44
N ALA A 166 4.15 -10.42 23.47
CA ALA A 166 5.17 -9.78 22.65
C ALA A 166 4.78 -8.31 22.44
N MET A 167 5.79 -7.44 22.44
CA MET A 167 5.65 -6.04 22.10
C MET A 167 6.70 -5.75 21.03
N VAL A 168 6.24 -5.25 19.88
CA VAL A 168 7.07 -5.00 18.71
C VAL A 168 6.94 -3.54 18.32
N PRO A 169 8.02 -2.74 18.40
CA PRO A 169 8.02 -1.36 17.94
C PRO A 169 8.04 -1.28 16.40
N THR A 170 7.63 -0.14 15.83
CA THR A 170 7.66 0.06 14.38
C THR A 170 8.02 1.50 14.00
N LYS A 171 8.79 1.65 12.92
CA LYS A 171 9.02 2.91 12.20
C LYS A 171 8.51 2.75 10.78
N PHE A 172 7.64 3.65 10.31
CA PHE A 172 7.06 3.58 8.97
C PHE A 172 7.19 4.90 8.21
N GLY A 173 7.91 4.90 7.08
CA GLY A 173 8.16 6.09 6.26
C GLY A 173 6.95 6.52 5.44
N ILE A 174 6.58 7.80 5.55
CA ILE A 174 5.41 8.41 4.88
C ILE A 174 5.87 9.26 3.69
N SER A 175 5.72 8.72 2.49
CA SER A 175 5.89 9.37 1.18
C SER A 175 5.80 8.28 0.11
N PHE A 176 5.51 8.63 -1.14
CA PHE A 176 5.85 7.75 -2.26
C PHE A 176 7.37 7.69 -2.42
N THR A 177 7.89 6.51 -2.78
CA THR A 177 9.33 6.33 -3.08
C THR A 177 9.75 7.11 -4.33
N LEU A 178 8.84 7.25 -5.30
CA LEU A 178 9.04 8.09 -6.47
C LEU A 178 8.61 9.54 -6.17
N LYS A 179 9.56 10.47 -6.17
CA LYS A 179 9.33 11.89 -5.80
C LYS A 179 8.18 12.53 -6.57
N LEU A 180 8.08 12.25 -7.88
CA LEU A 180 7.06 12.81 -8.77
C LEU A 180 5.62 12.44 -8.38
N MET A 181 5.40 11.36 -7.64
CA MET A 181 4.05 10.96 -7.20
C MET A 181 3.58 11.74 -5.96
N ASN A 182 4.46 12.52 -5.32
CA ASN A 182 4.11 13.33 -4.15
C ASN A 182 3.56 14.69 -4.59
N GLN A 183 2.47 14.67 -5.34
CA GLN A 183 1.73 15.84 -5.81
C GLN A 183 0.23 15.57 -5.69
N GLU A 184 -0.57 16.62 -5.49
CA GLU A 184 -2.03 16.53 -5.42
C GLU A 184 -2.62 17.82 -6.00
N GLY A 185 -3.80 17.70 -6.61
CA GLY A 185 -4.57 18.83 -7.11
C GLY A 185 -6.01 18.80 -6.59
N ALA A 186 -6.61 19.98 -6.48
CA ALA A 186 -8.02 20.15 -6.14
C ALA A 186 -8.64 21.27 -6.97
N LEU A 187 -9.94 21.17 -7.22
CA LEU A 187 -10.75 22.22 -7.86
C LEU A 187 -11.93 22.52 -6.94
N VAL A 188 -12.18 23.81 -6.74
CA VAL A 188 -13.19 24.33 -5.83
C VAL A 188 -14.11 25.29 -6.59
N HIS A 189 -15.41 25.04 -6.50
CA HIS A 189 -16.45 25.94 -7.00
C HIS A 189 -17.22 26.53 -5.83
N VAL A 190 -17.35 27.86 -5.81
CA VAL A 190 -18.22 28.59 -4.88
C VAL A 190 -19.43 29.06 -5.68
N TYR A 191 -20.60 28.58 -5.31
CA TYR A 191 -21.84 28.96 -5.96
C TYR A 191 -22.39 30.28 -5.38
N THR A 192 -23.31 30.91 -6.10
CA THR A 192 -23.91 32.19 -5.71
C THR A 192 -24.77 32.10 -4.46
N ASP A 193 -25.19 30.90 -4.06
CA ASP A 193 -25.89 30.63 -2.80
C ASP A 193 -24.94 30.46 -1.60
N GLY A 194 -23.63 30.57 -1.82
CA GLY A 194 -22.59 30.41 -0.81
C GLY A 194 -22.16 28.97 -0.53
N THR A 195 -22.74 27.98 -1.22
CA THR A 195 -22.30 26.58 -1.11
C THR A 195 -21.00 26.33 -1.87
N VAL A 196 -20.21 25.37 -1.39
CA VAL A 196 -18.87 25.07 -1.92
C VAL A 196 -18.82 23.62 -2.39
N LEU A 197 -18.55 23.41 -3.68
CA LEU A 197 -18.27 22.09 -4.25
C LEU A 197 -16.76 21.91 -4.38
N VAL A 198 -16.22 20.85 -3.78
CA VAL A 198 -14.80 20.50 -3.86
C VAL A 198 -14.63 19.18 -4.59
N THR A 199 -13.67 19.11 -5.51
CA THR A 199 -13.15 17.86 -6.10
C THR A 199 -11.64 17.83 -5.93
N HIS A 200 -11.07 16.63 -5.78
CA HIS A 200 -9.64 16.41 -5.63
C HIS A 200 -9.24 15.07 -6.23
N GLY A 201 -7.94 14.84 -6.43
CA GLY A 201 -7.41 13.63 -7.08
C GLY A 201 -7.57 12.35 -6.27
N GLY A 202 -7.58 12.44 -4.94
CA GLY A 202 -7.77 11.29 -4.07
C GLY A 202 -9.18 10.66 -4.11
N VAL A 203 -9.26 9.34 -3.89
CA VAL A 203 -10.49 8.53 -3.97
C VAL A 203 -10.90 8.02 -2.58
N GLU A 204 -12.20 8.12 -2.25
CA GLU A 204 -12.77 7.50 -1.05
C GLU A 204 -12.89 5.98 -1.18
N MET A 205 -12.31 5.27 -0.22
CA MET A 205 -12.33 3.81 -0.14
C MET A 205 -12.60 3.27 1.28
N GLY A 206 -13.12 4.11 2.17
CA GLY A 206 -13.44 3.81 3.57
C GLY A 206 -12.50 4.43 4.59
N GLN A 207 -11.47 5.17 4.14
CA GLN A 207 -10.50 5.86 4.99
C GLN A 207 -10.98 7.25 5.46
N GLY A 208 -12.14 7.71 4.97
CA GLY A 208 -12.72 9.00 5.34
C GLY A 208 -11.97 10.18 4.73
N LEU A 209 -11.43 10.02 3.52
CA LEU A 209 -10.69 11.06 2.82
C LEU A 209 -11.58 12.25 2.47
N HIS A 210 -12.76 12.01 1.89
CA HIS A 210 -13.67 13.10 1.54
C HIS A 210 -14.14 13.86 2.80
N THR A 211 -14.38 13.16 3.90
CA THR A 211 -14.70 13.79 5.19
C THR A 211 -13.60 14.74 5.64
N LYS A 212 -12.33 14.31 5.58
CA LYS A 212 -11.19 15.14 5.97
C LYS A 212 -11.00 16.35 5.06
N VAL A 213 -11.14 16.17 3.75
CA VAL A 213 -11.01 17.28 2.79
C VAL A 213 -12.15 18.29 2.98
N ALA A 214 -13.37 17.82 3.24
CA ALA A 214 -14.49 18.71 3.53
C ALA A 214 -14.27 19.52 4.82
N GLN A 215 -13.68 18.91 5.87
CA GLN A 215 -13.29 19.61 7.09
C GLN A 215 -12.21 20.68 6.82
N VAL A 216 -11.21 20.37 5.98
CA VAL A 216 -10.17 21.34 5.59
C VAL A 216 -10.77 22.51 4.82
N ALA A 217 -11.67 22.25 3.86
CA ALA A 217 -12.36 23.31 3.12
C ALA A 217 -13.24 24.16 4.04
N ALA A 218 -14.04 23.55 4.91
CA ALA A 218 -14.90 24.26 5.86
C ALA A 218 -14.07 25.17 6.79
N PHE A 219 -12.94 24.67 7.30
CA PHE A 219 -12.00 25.45 8.10
C PHE A 219 -11.37 26.60 7.29
N ALA A 220 -10.89 26.33 6.07
CA ALA A 220 -10.22 27.32 5.23
C ALA A 220 -11.13 28.46 4.79
N PHE A 221 -12.40 28.17 4.48
CA PHE A 221 -13.40 29.18 4.12
C PHE A 221 -14.13 29.77 5.33
N ASN A 222 -13.88 29.25 6.54
CA ASN A 222 -14.58 29.64 7.77
C ASN A 222 -16.11 29.54 7.65
N ILE A 223 -16.60 28.42 7.10
CA ILE A 223 -18.02 28.13 6.89
C ILE A 223 -18.41 26.81 7.59
N PRO A 224 -19.71 26.58 7.89
CA PRO A 224 -20.15 25.30 8.41
C PRO A 224 -19.87 24.14 7.44
N LEU A 225 -19.56 22.95 7.97
CA LEU A 225 -19.32 21.75 7.15
C LEU A 225 -20.52 21.41 6.24
N SER A 226 -21.74 21.77 6.64
CA SER A 226 -22.95 21.56 5.84
C SER A 226 -22.98 22.35 4.53
N PHE A 227 -22.14 23.38 4.39
CA PHE A 227 -22.02 24.19 3.17
C PHE A 227 -20.99 23.62 2.18
N VAL A 228 -20.22 22.60 2.59
CA VAL A 228 -19.19 21.99 1.76
C VAL A 228 -19.65 20.62 1.25
N PHE A 229 -19.56 20.41 -0.06
CA PHE A 229 -19.94 19.16 -0.70
C PHE A 229 -18.79 18.60 -1.54
N ILE A 230 -18.62 17.27 -1.49
CA ILE A 230 -17.70 16.52 -2.36
C ILE A 230 -18.52 15.43 -3.04
N SER A 231 -18.58 15.47 -4.37
CA SER A 231 -19.42 14.55 -5.14
C SER A 231 -18.69 13.25 -5.51
N GLU A 232 -17.60 13.38 -6.27
CA GLU A 232 -16.84 12.27 -6.82
C GLU A 232 -15.43 12.73 -7.23
N THR A 233 -14.55 11.76 -7.45
CA THR A 233 -13.24 11.94 -8.09
C THR A 233 -13.39 11.71 -9.58
N ARG A 234 -12.88 12.62 -10.42
CA ARG A 234 -12.92 12.50 -11.88
C ARG A 234 -11.71 13.16 -12.55
N ASN A 235 -11.38 12.71 -13.76
CA ASN A 235 -10.24 13.24 -14.54
C ASN A 235 -10.63 14.40 -15.51
N SER A 236 -11.87 14.87 -15.48
CA SER A 236 -12.37 15.98 -16.31
C SER A 236 -12.88 17.12 -15.43
N LEU A 237 -12.72 18.36 -15.89
CA LEU A 237 -13.12 19.55 -15.12
C LEU A 237 -14.57 20.00 -15.39
N ASP A 238 -15.25 19.38 -16.35
CA ASP A 238 -16.62 19.77 -16.73
C ASP A 238 -17.67 19.16 -15.78
N PHE A 239 -18.36 20.02 -15.04
CA PHE A 239 -19.48 19.67 -14.16
C PHE A 239 -20.86 19.83 -14.80
N THR A 240 -20.90 20.19 -16.09
CA THR A 240 -22.11 20.22 -16.93
C THR A 240 -22.46 18.85 -17.49
#